data_AF-A0AA39M374-F1
#
_entry.id   AF-A0AA39M374-F1
#
_cell.length_a   1.000
_cell.length_b   1.000
_cell.length_c   1.000
_cell.angle_alpha   90.00
_cell.angle_beta   90.00
_cell.angle_gamma   90.00
#
_symmetry.space_group_name_H-M   'P 1'
#
loop_
_entity.id
_entity.type
_entity.pdbx_description
1 polymer ?
#
loop_
_entity_poly.entity_id
_entity_poly.type
_entity_poly.pdbx_seq_one_letter_code
_entity_poly.pdbx_strand_id
1 'polypeptide(L)'
;MVLGSALTRATCGENEILADGTQWEHSCETEIIDDNFKADAGKCICAEGLVRGNDEKCVTRKECEKQLCDALREAPFESDSSESQENSEFPQCREGESCAVIKVKIVGNFTEPPSADRWSFVAGCF
;
A
#
# COMPACT_ATOMS: atom_id res chain seq x y z
N MET A 1 -28.61 -35.15 -20.85
CA MET A 1 -28.71 -33.74 -20.43
C MET A 1 -27.39 -33.32 -19.82
N VAL A 2 -26.98 -32.11 -20.12
CA VAL A 2 -25.60 -31.59 -20.05
C VAL A 2 -25.07 -31.56 -18.61
N LEU A 3 -24.03 -32.33 -18.32
CA LEU A 3 -23.10 -32.11 -17.22
C LEU A 3 -22.10 -31.05 -17.69
N GLY A 4 -22.41 -29.79 -17.45
CA GLY A 4 -21.55 -28.65 -17.79
C GLY A 4 -21.10 -27.99 -16.49
N SER A 5 -19.90 -28.33 -16.05
CA SER A 5 -19.22 -27.71 -14.90
C SER A 5 -19.28 -26.19 -15.03
N ALA A 6 -19.97 -25.53 -14.10
CA ALA A 6 -19.88 -24.09 -13.94
C ALA A 6 -18.47 -23.78 -13.44
N LEU A 7 -17.54 -23.55 -14.37
CA LEU A 7 -16.33 -22.78 -14.09
C LEU A 7 -16.80 -21.36 -13.76
N THR A 8 -17.09 -21.12 -12.49
CA THR A 8 -17.32 -19.78 -11.96
C THR A 8 -16.08 -18.97 -12.29
N ARG A 9 -16.23 -18.05 -13.25
CA ARG A 9 -15.27 -17.00 -13.60
C ARG A 9 -14.75 -16.41 -12.29
N ALA A 10 -13.42 -16.37 -12.10
CA ALA A 10 -12.84 -15.76 -10.91
C ALA A 10 -13.47 -14.36 -10.75
N THR A 11 -14.18 -14.16 -9.63
CA THR A 11 -14.94 -12.92 -9.38
C THR A 11 -14.00 -11.76 -9.09
N CYS A 12 -12.79 -12.08 -8.65
CA CYS A 12 -11.69 -11.16 -8.40
C CYS A 12 -10.45 -11.58 -9.20
N GLY A 13 -9.49 -10.68 -9.32
CA GLY A 13 -8.22 -10.86 -10.00
C GLY A 13 -7.27 -11.82 -9.28
N GLU A 14 -6.05 -11.91 -9.80
CA GLU A 14 -5.01 -12.75 -9.21
C GLU A 14 -4.66 -12.24 -7.81
N ASN A 15 -4.57 -13.16 -6.84
CA ASN A 15 -4.22 -12.88 -5.44
C ASN A 15 -5.25 -11.99 -4.70
N GLU A 16 -6.47 -11.92 -5.20
CA GLU A 16 -7.59 -11.25 -4.57
C GLU A 16 -8.63 -12.23 -4.03
N ILE A 17 -9.37 -11.81 -3.02
CA ILE A 17 -10.52 -12.51 -2.45
C ILE A 17 -11.74 -11.58 -2.42
N LEU A 18 -12.92 -12.17 -2.40
CA LEU A 18 -14.15 -11.44 -2.20
C LEU A 18 -14.34 -11.16 -0.70
N ALA A 19 -14.43 -9.89 -0.32
CA ALA A 19 -14.57 -9.49 1.07
C ALA A 19 -15.92 -9.93 1.65
N ASP A 20 -15.94 -10.31 2.92
CA ASP A 20 -17.16 -10.70 3.66
C ASP A 20 -17.75 -9.58 4.53
N GLY A 21 -17.14 -8.38 4.52
CA GLY A 21 -17.53 -7.25 5.36
C GLY A 21 -16.77 -7.15 6.68
N THR A 22 -15.91 -8.12 7.01
CA THR A 22 -15.14 -8.15 8.28
C THR A 22 -13.66 -7.86 8.09
N GLN A 23 -13.18 -7.89 6.84
CA GLN A 23 -11.78 -7.73 6.47
C GLN A 23 -11.44 -6.27 6.14
N TRP A 24 -10.15 -5.95 6.16
CA TRP A 24 -9.61 -4.65 5.78
C TRP A 24 -8.76 -4.80 4.52
N GLU A 25 -8.83 -3.80 3.65
CA GLU A 25 -7.87 -3.66 2.56
C GLU A 25 -6.64 -2.92 3.09
N HIS A 26 -5.45 -3.43 2.79
CA HIS A 26 -4.19 -2.77 3.12
C HIS A 26 -3.48 -2.37 1.83
N SER A 27 -2.86 -1.19 1.84
CA SER A 27 -2.09 -0.70 0.71
C SER A 27 -0.60 -0.69 1.00
N CYS A 28 0.17 -0.40 -0.04
CA CYS A 28 1.58 -0.18 0.07
C CYS A 28 1.95 0.89 1.10
N GLU A 29 1.19 1.96 1.11
CA GLU A 29 1.45 3.16 1.90
C GLU A 29 0.82 3.11 3.29
N THR A 30 -0.24 2.30 3.48
CA THR A 30 -1.02 2.31 4.71
C THR A 30 -1.56 0.94 5.16
N GLU A 31 -1.63 0.75 6.47
CA GLU A 31 -2.44 -0.29 7.12
C GLU A 31 -3.42 0.40 8.05
N ILE A 32 -4.72 0.22 7.81
CA ILE A 32 -5.78 0.81 8.63
C ILE A 32 -6.67 -0.33 9.12
N ILE A 33 -6.60 -0.62 10.41
CA ILE A 33 -7.46 -1.59 11.10
C ILE A 33 -8.40 -0.78 11.98
N ASP A 34 -9.57 -0.48 11.46
CA ASP A 34 -10.60 0.34 12.11
C ASP A 34 -11.98 -0.12 11.60
N ASP A 35 -12.96 -0.28 12.48
CA ASP A 35 -14.30 -0.75 12.10
C ASP A 35 -14.98 0.15 11.05
N ASN A 36 -14.62 1.43 10.96
CA ASN A 36 -15.12 2.37 9.95
C ASN A 36 -14.47 2.20 8.58
N PHE A 37 -13.39 1.42 8.48
CA PHE A 37 -12.58 1.24 7.27
C PHE A 37 -12.56 -0.22 6.77
N LYS A 38 -13.48 -1.05 7.27
CA LYS A 38 -13.68 -2.41 6.73
C LYS A 38 -14.08 -2.35 5.27
N ALA A 39 -13.64 -3.34 4.50
CA ALA A 39 -14.05 -3.50 3.12
C ALA A 39 -15.51 -3.97 3.05
N ASP A 40 -16.29 -3.37 2.15
CA ASP A 40 -17.67 -3.79 1.92
C ASP A 40 -17.75 -5.25 1.45
N ALA A 41 -18.79 -5.97 1.91
CA ALA A 41 -19.04 -7.32 1.45
C ALA A 41 -19.24 -7.36 -0.07
N GLY A 42 -18.53 -8.26 -0.77
CA GLY A 42 -18.55 -8.34 -2.23
C GLY A 42 -17.48 -7.51 -2.94
N LYS A 43 -16.68 -6.71 -2.21
CA LYS A 43 -15.53 -6.01 -2.80
C LYS A 43 -14.35 -6.97 -2.98
N CYS A 44 -13.63 -6.86 -4.10
CA CYS A 44 -12.36 -7.58 -4.26
C CYS A 44 -11.27 -6.88 -3.46
N ILE A 45 -10.68 -7.62 -2.53
CA ILE A 45 -9.60 -7.19 -1.65
C ILE A 45 -8.39 -8.10 -1.81
N CYS A 46 -7.21 -7.66 -1.38
CA CYS A 46 -6.04 -8.53 -1.41
C CYS A 46 -6.21 -9.70 -0.43
N ALA A 47 -5.74 -10.88 -0.85
CA ALA A 47 -5.71 -12.04 0.03
C ALA A 47 -4.87 -11.76 1.29
N GLU A 48 -5.13 -12.51 2.35
CA GLU A 48 -4.42 -12.35 3.64
C GLU A 48 -2.90 -12.41 3.45
N GLY A 49 -2.19 -11.44 4.05
CA GLY A 49 -0.72 -11.32 3.94
C GLY A 49 -0.22 -10.57 2.70
N LEU A 50 -1.12 -10.17 1.80
CA LEU A 50 -0.82 -9.32 0.64
C LEU A 50 -1.40 -7.92 0.81
N VAL A 51 -0.87 -6.98 0.04
CA VAL A 51 -1.24 -5.57 0.07
C VAL A 51 -1.39 -5.03 -1.35
N ARG A 52 -2.23 -4.02 -1.52
CA ARG A 52 -2.39 -3.29 -2.78
C ARG A 52 -1.11 -2.52 -3.10
N GLY A 53 -0.41 -2.94 -4.14
CA GLY A 53 0.73 -2.24 -4.73
C GLY A 53 0.32 -0.95 -5.42
N ASN A 54 1.31 -0.13 -5.76
CA ASN A 54 1.10 1.12 -6.52
C ASN A 54 0.64 0.84 -7.96
N ASP A 55 0.88 -0.38 -8.46
CA ASP A 55 0.42 -0.87 -9.76
C ASP A 55 -0.97 -1.52 -9.70
N GLU A 56 -1.72 -1.27 -8.62
CA GLU A 56 -3.05 -1.82 -8.33
C GLU A 56 -3.11 -3.35 -8.17
N LYS A 57 -1.96 -4.04 -8.14
CA LYS A 57 -1.88 -5.49 -7.94
C LYS A 57 -1.68 -5.86 -6.47
N CYS A 58 -2.13 -7.05 -6.09
CA CYS A 58 -1.87 -7.59 -4.76
C CYS A 58 -0.47 -8.22 -4.71
N VAL A 59 0.40 -7.64 -3.88
CA VAL A 59 1.80 -8.01 -3.75
C VAL A 59 2.19 -8.24 -2.29
N THR A 60 3.36 -8.83 -2.07
CA THR A 60 3.90 -8.97 -0.70
C THR A 60 4.39 -7.60 -0.19
N ARG A 61 4.41 -7.42 1.15
CA ARG A 61 4.98 -6.20 1.75
C ARG A 61 6.42 -5.93 1.30
N LYS A 62 7.23 -6.97 1.10
CA LYS A 62 8.61 -6.82 0.59
C LYS A 62 8.67 -6.28 -0.84
N GLU A 63 7.79 -6.75 -1.72
CA GLU A 63 7.71 -6.20 -3.09
C GLU A 63 7.22 -4.76 -3.04
N CYS A 64 6.28 -4.45 -2.15
CA CYS A 64 5.84 -3.09 -1.92
C CYS A 64 6.98 -2.16 -1.46
N GLU A 65 7.82 -2.59 -0.51
CA GLU A 65 8.98 -1.82 -0.05
C GLU A 65 9.92 -1.49 -1.20
N LYS A 66 10.12 -2.45 -2.10
CA LYS A 66 10.88 -2.24 -3.32
C LYS A 66 10.20 -1.21 -4.24
N GLN A 67 8.88 -1.32 -4.48
CA GLN A 67 8.13 -0.34 -5.28
C GLN A 67 8.25 1.09 -4.72
N LEU A 68 8.13 1.26 -3.40
CA LEU A 68 8.26 2.56 -2.76
C LEU A 68 9.68 3.14 -2.93
N CYS A 69 10.71 2.30 -2.78
CA CYS A 69 12.09 2.73 -3.00
C CYS A 69 12.42 3.01 -4.47
N ASP A 70 11.91 2.22 -5.40
CA ASP A 70 12.12 2.41 -6.83
C ASP A 70 11.46 3.73 -7.29
N ALA A 71 10.29 4.07 -6.75
CA ALA A 71 9.65 5.37 -6.99
C ALA A 71 10.54 6.56 -6.56
N LEU A 72 11.26 6.48 -5.43
CA LEU A 72 12.20 7.54 -5.01
C LEU A 72 13.45 7.64 -5.90
N ARG A 73 13.86 6.54 -6.55
CA ARG A 73 15.01 6.51 -7.46
C ARG A 73 14.67 7.02 -8.86
N GLU A 74 13.44 6.77 -9.30
CA GLU A 74 12.94 7.19 -10.61
C GLU A 74 12.33 8.60 -10.58
N ALA A 75 12.07 9.15 -9.40
CA ALA A 75 11.55 10.50 -9.23
C ALA A 75 12.46 11.54 -9.93
N PRO A 76 11.92 12.39 -10.81
CA PRO A 76 12.72 13.39 -11.51
C PRO A 76 13.14 14.51 -10.55
N PHE A 77 14.42 14.89 -10.54
CA PHE A 77 14.89 16.08 -9.81
C PHE A 77 14.13 17.31 -10.33
N GLU A 78 13.21 17.85 -9.52
CA GLU A 78 12.58 19.13 -9.83
C GLU A 78 13.64 20.21 -9.67
N SER A 79 14.30 20.54 -10.78
CA SER A 79 15.22 21.66 -10.88
C SER A 79 14.43 22.94 -11.14
N ASP A 80 13.73 23.45 -10.13
CA ASP A 80 13.41 24.87 -10.15
C ASP A 80 14.68 25.68 -9.87
N SER A 81 14.86 26.69 -10.69
CA SER A 81 16.07 27.48 -10.90
C SER A 81 16.78 27.94 -9.62
N SER A 82 18.12 27.77 -9.66
CA SER A 82 19.13 28.37 -8.77
C SER A 82 19.10 27.95 -7.30
N GLU A 83 20.22 27.35 -6.89
CA GLU A 83 20.56 26.87 -5.55
C GLU A 83 20.07 25.45 -5.25
N SER A 84 21.04 24.59 -4.97
CA SER A 84 20.91 23.21 -4.51
C SER A 84 20.07 23.13 -3.23
N GLN A 85 18.75 23.09 -3.37
CA GLN A 85 17.82 22.76 -2.31
C GLN A 85 17.23 21.38 -2.62
N GLU A 86 17.57 20.40 -1.77
CA GLU A 86 16.83 19.15 -1.69
C GLU A 86 15.36 19.47 -1.45
N ASN A 87 14.49 19.01 -2.35
CA ASN A 87 13.06 19.08 -2.15
C ASN A 87 12.71 18.20 -0.95
N SER A 88 12.55 18.82 0.23
CA SER A 88 12.24 18.13 1.49
C SER A 88 10.86 17.45 1.47
N GLU A 89 10.02 17.81 0.50
CA GLU A 89 8.66 17.29 0.31
C GLU A 89 8.64 16.04 -0.60
N PHE A 90 9.64 15.89 -1.47
CA PHE A 90 9.84 14.72 -2.32
C PHE A 90 11.31 14.28 -2.30
N PRO A 91 11.73 13.51 -1.27
CA PRO A 91 13.09 13.01 -1.19
C PRO A 91 13.38 12.10 -2.40
N GLN A 92 14.53 12.27 -3.03
CA GLN A 92 14.97 11.44 -4.16
C GLN A 92 16.26 10.77 -3.78
N CYS A 93 16.39 9.48 -4.10
CA CYS A 93 17.63 8.76 -3.80
C CYS A 93 18.69 9.12 -4.83
N ARG A 94 19.83 9.65 -4.37
CA ARG A 94 21.01 9.87 -5.21
C ARG A 94 21.68 8.54 -5.56
N GLU A 95 22.46 8.54 -6.65
CA GLU A 95 23.26 7.36 -7.01
C GLU A 95 24.24 7.02 -5.87
N GLY A 96 24.12 5.80 -5.34
CA GLY A 96 24.92 5.31 -4.22
C GLY A 96 24.24 5.37 -2.85
N GLU A 97 23.08 6.03 -2.72
CA GLU A 97 22.30 6.03 -1.48
C GLU A 97 21.53 4.72 -1.28
N SER A 98 21.36 4.35 -0.01
CA SER A 98 20.50 3.23 0.36
C SER A 98 19.08 3.73 0.58
N CYS A 99 18.09 2.86 0.33
CA CYS A 99 16.69 3.16 0.62
C CYS A 99 16.17 2.21 1.69
N ALA A 100 15.41 2.75 2.64
CA ALA A 100 14.68 1.98 3.64
C ALA A 100 13.23 2.44 3.70
N VAL A 101 12.35 1.53 4.11
CA VAL A 101 10.94 1.84 4.40
C VAL A 101 10.72 1.72 5.90
N ILE A 102 10.12 2.75 6.48
CA ILE A 102 9.85 2.83 7.91
C ILE A 102 8.34 2.75 8.12
N LYS A 103 7.92 1.86 9.03
CA LYS A 103 6.53 1.76 9.50
C LYS A 103 6.31 2.76 10.64
N VAL A 104 5.47 3.76 10.40
CA VAL A 104 5.17 4.85 11.32
C VAL A 104 3.74 4.72 11.82
N LYS A 105 3.53 4.79 13.15
CA LYS A 105 2.18 4.76 13.73
C LYS A 105 1.47 6.09 13.47
N ILE A 106 0.29 6.05 12.88
CA ILE A 106 -0.57 7.23 12.72
C ILE A 106 -1.32 7.41 14.04
N VAL A 107 -0.94 8.43 14.80
CA VAL A 107 -1.62 8.79 16.05
C VAL A 107 -2.74 9.75 15.70
N GLY A 108 -4.00 9.28 15.73
CA GLY A 108 -5.15 10.16 15.62
C GLY A 108 -5.40 10.98 16.89
N ASN A 109 -6.32 11.95 16.82
CA ASN A 109 -6.75 12.69 18.01
C ASN A 109 -7.39 11.74 19.04
N PHE A 110 -7.24 12.06 20.32
CA PHE A 110 -7.61 11.28 21.52
C PHE A 110 -9.09 10.81 21.64
N THR A 111 -9.91 10.99 20.60
CA THR A 111 -11.31 10.54 20.53
C THR A 111 -11.50 9.24 19.74
N GLU A 112 -10.45 8.65 19.18
CA GLU A 112 -10.54 7.39 18.44
C GLU A 112 -10.69 6.18 19.37
N PRO A 113 -11.46 5.14 18.96
CA PRO A 113 -11.64 3.95 19.77
C PRO A 113 -10.29 3.25 19.99
N PRO A 114 -10.05 2.65 21.16
CA PRO A 114 -8.78 2.00 21.51
C PRO A 114 -8.41 0.81 20.60
N SER A 115 -9.34 0.36 19.76
CA SER A 115 -9.16 -0.72 18.77
C SER A 115 -8.66 -0.25 17.40
N ALA A 116 -8.62 1.06 17.12
CA ALA A 116 -8.10 1.57 15.86
C ALA A 116 -6.56 1.48 15.84
N ASP A 117 -6.02 0.72 14.89
CA ASP A 117 -4.57 0.65 14.66
C ASP A 117 -4.27 1.07 13.22
N ARG A 118 -3.57 2.20 13.08
CA ARG A 118 -3.30 2.83 11.80
C ARG A 118 -1.80 3.05 11.65
N TRP A 119 -1.28 2.67 10.50
CA TRP A 119 0.14 2.75 10.16
C TRP A 119 0.33 3.33 8.77
N SER A 120 1.40 4.09 8.61
CA SER A 120 1.91 4.54 7.32
C SER A 120 3.29 3.94 7.06
N PHE A 121 3.60 3.68 5.81
CA PHE A 121 4.89 3.19 5.35
C PHE A 121 5.54 4.29 4.51
N VAL A 122 6.67 4.79 5.01
CA VAL A 122 7.37 5.91 4.37
C VAL A 122 8.74 5.42 3.94
N ALA A 123 9.03 5.55 2.65
CA ALA A 123 10.36 5.30 2.12
C ALA A 123 11.25 6.53 2.28
N GLY A 124 12.53 6.32 2.53
CA GLY A 124 13.54 7.37 2.62
C GLY A 124 14.92 6.87 2.23
N CYS A 125 15.73 7.81 1.73
CA CYS A 125 17.10 7.57 1.31
C CYS A 125 18.07 8.00 2.41
N PHE A 126 19.21 7.31 2.54
CA PHE A 126 20.24 7.59 3.55
C PHE A 126 21.64 7.14 3.10
#